data_AF-A0A7L2YX57-F1
#
_entry.id   AF-A0A7L2YX57-F1
#
_cell.length_a   1.000
_cell.length_b   1.000
_cell.length_c   1.000
_cell.angle_alpha   90.00
_cell.angle_beta   90.00
_cell.angle_gamma   90.00
#
_symmetry.space_group_name_H-M   'P 1'
#
loop_
_entity.id
_entity.type
_entity.pdbx_description
1 polymer ?
#
loop_
_entity_poly.entity_id
_entity_poly.type
_entity_poly.pdbx_seq_one_letter_code
_entity_poly.pdbx_strand_id
1 'polypeptide(L)'
;YIPPQVRKVQETLDDKKREELGRLKKMVNGLINRLSEPNLPSISGQMEDLYMANSRKDMNETLTDILMNACVTAVAMPARLMMEHVLLVSILHHNVGVEVGAHFLEAVVKKFDETSKSDAEGKECENLIALIAHLYNFHVVHSLLIFDILKKLVSAFTEKEIELILFLLKNVGFALRKDDALALKELITEAQKKANSAEKKLRDQTRVRFMLETMLALRNNDMRKIPGYDPEPVEKLRKLQRTLVRTS
;
A
#
# COMPACT_ATOMS: atom_id res chain seq x y z
N TYR A 1 16.76 -35.54 -24.06
CA TYR A 1 18.19 -35.17 -24.15
C TYR A 1 18.29 -33.88 -24.93
N ILE A 2 18.97 -32.84 -24.41
CA ILE A 2 19.15 -31.55 -25.10
C ILE A 2 20.57 -31.55 -25.69
N PRO A 3 20.76 -31.32 -27.01
CA PRO A 3 22.08 -31.33 -27.63
C PRO A 3 23.06 -30.31 -27.02
N PRO A 4 24.36 -30.63 -26.87
CA PRO A 4 25.35 -29.78 -26.22
C PRO A 4 25.47 -28.35 -26.80
N GLN A 5 25.27 -28.18 -28.11
CA GLN A 5 25.28 -26.88 -28.76
C GLN A 5 24.07 -26.03 -28.38
N VAL A 6 22.89 -26.65 -28.26
CA VAL A 6 21.65 -25.98 -27.81
C VAL A 6 21.78 -25.57 -26.35
N ARG A 7 22.44 -26.38 -25.51
CA ARG A 7 22.73 -26.01 -24.10
C ARG A 7 23.63 -24.78 -24.00
N LYS A 8 24.74 -24.72 -24.74
CA LYS A 8 25.65 -23.56 -24.72
C LYS A 8 24.97 -22.28 -25.18
N VAL A 9 24.14 -22.35 -26.23
CA VAL A 9 23.36 -21.19 -26.71
C VAL A 9 22.34 -20.76 -25.63
N GLN A 10 21.64 -21.70 -25.00
CA GLN A 10 20.71 -21.41 -23.92
C GLN A 10 21.41 -20.74 -22.73
N GLU A 11 22.55 -21.27 -22.29
CA GLU A 11 23.36 -20.68 -21.21
C GLU A 11 23.79 -19.25 -21.54
N THR A 12 24.28 -18.99 -22.76
CA THR A 12 24.67 -17.62 -23.16
C THR A 12 23.50 -16.64 -23.24
N LEU A 13 22.32 -17.10 -23.65
CA LEU A 13 21.11 -16.27 -23.68
C LEU A 13 20.62 -15.96 -22.26
N ASP A 14 20.68 -16.94 -21.37
CA ASP A 14 20.30 -16.78 -19.96
C ASP A 14 21.26 -15.80 -19.25
N ASP A 15 22.57 -15.87 -19.53
CA ASP A 15 23.57 -14.93 -19.01
C ASP A 15 23.33 -13.49 -19.49
N LYS A 16 23.06 -13.31 -20.79
CA LYS A 16 22.75 -11.99 -21.35
C LYS A 16 21.48 -11.40 -20.71
N LYS A 17 20.43 -12.21 -20.59
CA LYS A 17 19.17 -11.79 -19.95
C LYS A 17 19.39 -11.41 -18.49
N ARG A 18 20.21 -12.17 -17.76
CA ARG A 18 20.57 -11.86 -16.36
C ARG A 18 21.33 -10.54 -16.24
N GLU A 19 22.22 -10.25 -17.18
CA GLU A 19 22.93 -8.98 -17.22
C GLU A 19 21.98 -7.80 -17.50
N GLU A 20 21.09 -7.94 -18.48
CA GLU A 20 20.06 -6.93 -18.81
C GLU A 20 19.15 -6.65 -17.61
N LEU A 21 18.66 -7.69 -16.92
CA LEU A 21 17.88 -7.56 -15.69
C LEU A 21 18.69 -6.88 -14.57
N GLY A 22 19.98 -7.20 -14.45
CA GLY A 22 20.87 -6.56 -13.48
C GLY A 22 21.03 -5.05 -13.74
N ARG A 23 21.13 -4.64 -15.01
CA ARG A 23 21.17 -3.23 -15.41
C ARG A 23 19.84 -2.54 -15.15
N LEU A 24 18.72 -3.18 -15.50
CA LEU A 24 17.38 -2.66 -15.23
C LEU A 24 17.17 -2.41 -13.73
N LYS A 25 17.49 -3.40 -12.89
CA LYS A 25 17.38 -3.29 -11.43
C LYS A 25 18.21 -2.13 -10.88
N LYS A 26 19.41 -1.89 -11.41
CA LYS A 26 20.24 -0.73 -11.02
C LYS A 26 19.61 0.60 -11.41
N MET A 27 19.06 0.70 -12.63
CA MET A 27 18.39 1.92 -13.10
C MET A 27 17.15 2.25 -12.28
N VAL A 28 16.27 1.26 -12.06
CA VAL A 28 15.04 1.43 -11.26
C VAL A 28 15.39 1.79 -9.81
N ASN A 29 16.37 1.12 -9.18
CA ASN A 29 16.83 1.49 -7.83
C ASN A 29 17.35 2.93 -7.79
N GLY A 30 18.12 3.34 -8.79
CA GLY A 30 18.66 4.70 -8.87
C GLY A 30 17.57 5.76 -9.03
N LEU A 31 16.43 5.43 -9.62
CA LEU A 31 15.23 6.29 -9.70
C LEU A 31 14.48 6.34 -8.37
N ILE A 32 14.25 5.18 -7.75
CA ILE A 32 13.54 5.07 -6.46
C ILE A 32 14.30 5.79 -5.34
N ASN A 33 15.62 5.65 -5.28
CA ASN A 33 16.43 6.29 -4.23
C ASN A 33 16.46 7.82 -4.30
N ARG A 34 16.11 8.41 -5.45
CA ARG A 34 16.01 9.88 -5.64
C ARG A 34 14.56 10.36 -5.71
N LEU A 35 13.61 9.46 -5.48
CA LEU A 35 12.18 9.74 -5.50
C LEU A 35 11.85 10.73 -4.39
N SER A 36 11.21 11.82 -4.78
CA SER A 36 10.69 12.86 -3.91
C SER A 36 9.62 13.64 -4.66
N GLU A 37 8.77 14.35 -3.94
CA GLU A 37 7.72 15.19 -4.52
C GLU A 37 8.19 16.09 -5.69
N PRO A 38 9.32 16.83 -5.59
CA PRO A 38 9.77 17.69 -6.70
C PRO A 38 10.26 16.91 -7.93
N ASN A 39 10.84 15.73 -7.71
CA ASN A 39 11.47 14.94 -8.76
C ASN A 39 10.48 13.96 -9.43
N LEU A 40 9.31 13.77 -8.81
CA LEU A 40 8.29 12.81 -9.21
C LEU A 40 7.86 12.93 -10.69
N PRO A 41 7.61 14.14 -11.27
CA PRO A 41 7.25 14.25 -12.68
C PRO A 41 8.33 13.70 -13.62
N SER A 42 9.60 14.00 -13.33
CA SER A 42 10.73 13.53 -14.14
C SER A 42 10.97 12.03 -13.97
N ILE A 43 10.84 11.51 -12.75
CA ILE A 43 11.06 10.08 -12.47
C ILE A 43 9.94 9.22 -13.05
N SER A 44 8.68 9.66 -12.95
CA SER A 44 7.55 8.94 -13.56
C SER A 44 7.69 8.84 -15.08
N GLY A 45 8.08 9.92 -15.77
CA GLY A 45 8.39 9.87 -17.21
C GLY A 45 9.52 8.90 -17.55
N GLN A 46 10.63 8.91 -16.78
CA GLN A 46 11.73 7.95 -16.97
C GLN A 46 11.28 6.49 -16.72
N MET A 47 10.37 6.25 -15.78
CA MET A 47 9.81 4.92 -15.56
C MET A 47 8.92 4.49 -16.73
N GLU A 48 8.11 5.38 -17.29
CA GLU A 48 7.31 5.11 -18.50
C GLU A 48 8.21 4.69 -19.68
N ASP A 49 9.32 5.41 -19.91
CA ASP A 49 10.29 5.06 -20.94
C ASP A 49 10.90 3.65 -20.71
N LEU A 50 11.19 3.30 -19.45
CA LEU A 50 11.65 1.96 -19.10
C LEU A 50 10.59 0.88 -19.38
N TYR A 51 9.32 1.17 -19.13
CA TYR A 51 8.21 0.27 -19.49
C TYR A 51 8.04 0.10 -21.00
N MET A 52 8.40 1.09 -21.81
CA MET A 52 8.41 0.96 -23.27
C MET A 52 9.61 0.17 -23.79
N ALA A 53 10.75 0.25 -23.11
CA ALA A 53 12.00 -0.38 -23.53
C ALA A 53 12.16 -1.84 -23.05
N ASN A 54 11.38 -2.30 -22.07
CA ASN A 54 11.53 -3.61 -21.44
C ASN A 54 10.19 -4.38 -21.41
N SER A 55 10.24 -5.68 -21.16
CA SER A 55 9.01 -6.46 -21.03
C SER A 55 8.21 -6.02 -19.79
N ARG A 56 6.86 -6.00 -19.90
CA ARG A 56 6.00 -5.65 -18.75
C ARG A 56 6.23 -6.56 -17.55
N LYS A 57 6.52 -7.84 -17.80
CA LYS A 57 6.84 -8.81 -16.75
C LYS A 57 8.09 -8.38 -15.97
N ASP A 58 9.21 -8.20 -16.66
CA ASP A 58 10.49 -7.89 -16.03
C ASP A 58 10.42 -6.55 -15.28
N MET A 59 9.69 -5.57 -15.82
CA MET A 59 9.45 -4.28 -15.19
C MET A 59 8.59 -4.39 -13.94
N ASN A 60 7.44 -5.08 -14.01
CA ASN A 60 6.54 -5.24 -12.88
C ASN A 60 7.23 -5.97 -11.72
N GLU A 61 7.94 -7.07 -12.01
CA GLU A 61 8.73 -7.82 -11.03
C GLU A 61 9.81 -6.93 -10.41
N THR A 62 10.61 -6.25 -11.24
CA THR A 62 11.71 -5.40 -10.76
C THR A 62 11.22 -4.22 -9.90
N LEU A 63 10.18 -3.51 -10.36
CA LEU A 63 9.62 -2.38 -9.63
C LEU A 63 9.01 -2.84 -8.30
N THR A 64 8.23 -3.92 -8.32
CA THR A 64 7.60 -4.49 -7.13
C THR A 64 8.64 -4.91 -6.11
N ASP A 65 9.66 -5.65 -6.53
CA ASP A 65 10.75 -6.09 -5.64
C ASP A 65 11.47 -4.91 -4.99
N ILE A 66 11.79 -3.87 -5.77
CA ILE A 66 12.49 -2.69 -5.25
C ILE A 66 11.63 -1.94 -4.25
N LEU A 67 10.35 -1.70 -4.57
CA LEU A 67 9.42 -1.00 -3.69
C LEU A 67 9.13 -1.80 -2.41
N MET A 68 8.95 -3.12 -2.52
CA MET A 68 8.76 -4.00 -1.37
C MET A 68 9.97 -3.98 -0.45
N ASN A 69 11.20 -4.07 -1.00
CA ASN A 69 12.42 -3.97 -0.20
C ASN A 69 12.61 -2.59 0.44
N ALA A 70 12.19 -1.52 -0.22
CA ALA A 70 12.26 -0.17 0.33
C ALA A 70 11.25 0.06 1.46
N CYS A 71 10.00 -0.42 1.29
CA CYS A 71 8.88 -0.08 2.15
C CYS A 71 8.64 -1.09 3.28
N VAL A 72 8.87 -2.38 3.03
CA VAL A 72 8.53 -3.46 3.97
C VAL A 72 9.77 -3.81 4.79
N THR A 73 10.08 -2.92 5.75
CA THR A 73 11.21 -3.08 6.67
C THR A 73 10.74 -3.22 8.12
N ALA A 74 11.63 -3.68 9.00
CA ALA A 74 11.38 -3.78 10.44
C ALA A 74 11.17 -2.43 11.13
N VAL A 75 11.51 -1.32 10.46
CA VAL A 75 11.36 0.04 10.97
C VAL A 75 10.18 0.72 10.29
N ALA A 76 9.42 1.53 11.04
CA ALA A 76 8.33 2.29 10.49
C ALA A 76 8.85 3.26 9.42
N MET A 77 8.33 3.12 8.19
CA MET A 77 8.70 4.01 7.11
C MET A 77 8.09 5.40 7.35
N PRO A 78 8.85 6.49 7.12
CA PRO A 78 8.31 7.84 7.19
C PRO A 78 7.11 8.00 6.24
N ALA A 79 5.99 8.51 6.76
CA ALA A 79 4.73 8.59 6.02
C ALA A 79 4.86 9.34 4.68
N ARG A 80 5.67 10.39 4.62
CA ARG A 80 5.93 11.14 3.38
C ARG A 80 6.60 10.28 2.31
N LEU A 81 7.67 9.56 2.68
CA LEU A 81 8.36 8.65 1.77
C LEU A 81 7.40 7.54 1.30
N MET A 82 6.61 6.96 2.21
CA MET A 82 5.61 5.95 1.85
C MET A 82 4.65 6.47 0.77
N MET A 83 4.10 7.67 0.97
CA MET A 83 3.19 8.27 0.00
C MET A 83 3.84 8.53 -1.37
N GLU A 84 5.10 8.95 -1.42
CA GLU A 84 5.82 9.19 -2.68
C GLU A 84 5.99 7.90 -3.50
N HIS A 85 6.35 6.79 -2.85
CA HIS A 85 6.47 5.48 -3.50
C HIS A 85 5.12 5.01 -4.06
N VAL A 86 4.05 5.10 -3.27
CA VAL A 86 2.72 4.66 -3.71
C VAL A 86 2.13 5.60 -4.76
N LEU A 87 2.44 6.89 -4.70
CA LEU A 87 2.03 7.85 -5.72
C LEU A 87 2.69 7.53 -7.07
N LEU A 88 3.98 7.16 -7.08
CA LEU A 88 4.65 6.69 -8.30
C LEU A 88 3.93 5.47 -8.89
N VAL A 89 3.61 4.46 -8.06
CA VAL A 89 2.85 3.28 -8.50
C VAL A 89 1.51 3.70 -9.09
N SER A 90 0.82 4.64 -8.46
CA SER A 90 -0.46 5.13 -8.96
C SER A 90 -0.34 5.82 -10.31
N ILE A 91 0.67 6.68 -10.52
CA ILE A 91 0.89 7.33 -11.82
C ILE A 91 1.12 6.27 -12.91
N LEU A 92 1.96 5.26 -12.63
CA LEU A 92 2.24 4.19 -13.58
C LEU A 92 1.02 3.30 -13.83
N HIS A 93 0.22 3.01 -12.81
CA HIS A 93 -1.05 2.28 -12.96
C HIS A 93 -1.98 2.97 -13.98
N HIS A 94 -2.06 4.28 -13.96
CA HIS A 94 -2.93 5.02 -14.88
C HIS A 94 -2.28 5.26 -16.26
N ASN A 95 -0.99 5.60 -16.31
CA ASN A 95 -0.32 5.99 -17.54
C ASN A 95 0.21 4.79 -18.36
N VAL A 96 0.66 3.72 -17.69
CA VAL A 96 1.25 2.54 -18.34
C VAL A 96 0.22 1.42 -18.49
N GLY A 97 -0.56 1.17 -17.43
CA GLY A 97 -1.61 0.15 -17.43
C GLY A 97 -1.95 -0.38 -16.04
N VAL A 98 -3.20 -0.80 -15.88
CA VAL A 98 -3.77 -1.24 -14.59
C VAL A 98 -3.00 -2.40 -13.95
N GLU A 99 -2.35 -3.22 -14.78
CA GLU A 99 -1.55 -4.37 -14.35
C GLU A 99 -0.35 -3.98 -13.48
N VAL A 100 0.18 -2.76 -13.60
CA VAL A 100 1.29 -2.28 -12.75
C VAL A 100 0.82 -2.21 -11.31
N GLY A 101 -0.31 -1.52 -11.08
CA GLY A 101 -0.91 -1.43 -9.75
C GLY A 101 -1.44 -2.76 -9.25
N ALA A 102 -2.01 -3.61 -10.12
CA ALA A 102 -2.51 -4.92 -9.74
C ALA A 102 -1.38 -5.86 -9.27
N HIS A 103 -0.27 -5.91 -10.00
CA HIS A 103 0.89 -6.73 -9.63
C HIS A 103 1.49 -6.27 -8.29
N PHE A 104 1.64 -4.95 -8.10
CA PHE A 104 2.14 -4.42 -6.84
C PHE A 104 1.18 -4.70 -5.67
N LEU A 105 -0.13 -4.47 -5.87
CA LEU A 105 -1.16 -4.75 -4.87
C LEU A 105 -1.16 -6.23 -4.46
N GLU A 106 -1.07 -7.14 -5.42
CA GLU A 106 -1.04 -8.58 -5.15
C GLU A 106 0.14 -8.95 -4.23
N ALA A 107 1.34 -8.44 -4.53
CA ALA A 107 2.52 -8.67 -3.71
C ALA A 107 2.35 -8.10 -2.29
N VAL A 108 1.83 -6.87 -2.16
CA VAL A 108 1.58 -6.22 -0.87
C VAL A 108 0.55 -7.00 -0.04
N VAL A 109 -0.58 -7.38 -0.62
CA VAL A 109 -1.66 -8.08 0.10
C VAL A 109 -1.24 -9.49 0.51
N LYS A 110 -0.53 -10.24 -0.36
CA LYS A 110 0.04 -11.54 0.00
C LYS A 110 1.00 -11.41 1.17
N LYS A 111 1.92 -10.43 1.10
CA LYS A 111 2.89 -10.22 2.18
C LYS A 111 2.23 -9.76 3.48
N PHE A 112 1.15 -8.98 3.39
CA PHE A 112 0.35 -8.59 4.55
C PHE A 112 -0.33 -9.79 5.20
N ASP A 113 -0.95 -10.68 4.42
CA ASP A 113 -1.58 -11.89 4.95
C ASP A 113 -0.56 -12.80 5.64
N GLU A 114 0.63 -12.97 5.07
CA GLU A 114 1.74 -13.71 5.69
C GLU A 114 2.20 -13.06 7.00
N THR A 115 2.53 -11.76 6.97
CA THR A 115 3.09 -11.03 8.11
C THR A 115 2.08 -10.85 9.24
N SER A 116 0.78 -10.71 8.91
CA SER A 116 -0.29 -10.58 9.91
C SER A 116 -0.40 -11.80 10.82
N LYS A 117 -0.10 -13.00 10.29
CA LYS A 117 -0.11 -14.28 11.00
C LYS A 117 1.15 -14.55 11.81
N SER A 118 2.18 -13.73 11.64
CA SER A 118 3.44 -13.83 12.36
C SER A 118 3.43 -12.95 13.61
N ASP A 119 4.06 -13.44 14.68
CA ASP A 119 4.32 -12.66 15.90
C ASP A 119 5.62 -11.84 15.82
N ALA A 120 6.11 -11.56 14.61
CA ALA A 120 7.27 -10.71 14.40
C ALA A 120 7.00 -9.30 14.97
N GLU A 121 7.93 -8.81 15.80
CA GLU A 121 7.82 -7.53 16.52
C GLU A 121 8.12 -6.30 15.65
N GLY A 122 8.50 -6.51 14.38
CA GLY A 122 8.86 -5.44 13.46
C GLY A 122 7.66 -4.66 12.91
N LYS A 123 7.96 -3.57 12.21
CA LYS A 123 6.98 -2.66 11.62
C LYS A 123 6.55 -3.03 10.19
N GLU A 124 6.92 -4.21 9.71
CA GLU A 124 6.57 -4.69 8.37
C GLU A 124 5.05 -4.71 8.16
N CYS A 125 4.28 -5.20 9.14
CA CYS A 125 2.83 -5.27 9.06
C CYS A 125 2.19 -3.87 8.96
N GLU A 126 2.68 -2.93 9.76
CA GLU A 126 2.25 -1.52 9.74
C GLU A 126 2.61 -0.83 8.42
N ASN A 127 3.80 -1.11 7.88
CA ASN A 127 4.22 -0.57 6.59
C ASN A 127 3.38 -1.13 5.44
N LEU A 128 3.03 -2.43 5.48
CA LEU A 128 2.18 -3.08 4.48
C LEU A 128 0.75 -2.51 4.50
N ILE A 129 0.15 -2.33 5.68
CA ILE A 129 -1.17 -1.72 5.76
C ILE A 129 -1.14 -0.24 5.34
N ALA A 130 -0.02 0.48 5.55
CA ALA A 130 0.18 1.82 5.03
C ALA A 130 0.26 1.87 3.49
N LEU A 131 0.95 0.91 2.86
CA LEU A 131 0.96 0.75 1.41
C LEU A 131 -0.47 0.58 0.88
N ILE A 132 -1.26 -0.33 1.47
CA ILE A 132 -2.65 -0.57 1.08
C ILE A 132 -3.51 0.69 1.27
N ALA A 133 -3.35 1.38 2.40
CA ALA A 133 -4.07 2.62 2.69
C ALA A 133 -3.79 3.70 1.63
N HIS A 134 -2.53 3.86 1.22
CA HIS A 134 -2.15 4.85 0.22
C HIS A 134 -2.50 4.42 -1.22
N LEU A 135 -2.54 3.12 -1.51
CA LEU A 135 -3.05 2.61 -2.79
C LEU A 135 -4.52 2.98 -2.97
N TYR A 136 -5.31 2.94 -1.88
CA TYR A 136 -6.68 3.45 -1.88
C TYR A 136 -6.70 4.98 -2.01
N ASN A 137 -5.89 5.69 -1.22
CA ASN A 137 -5.89 7.15 -1.26
C ASN A 137 -5.54 7.71 -2.65
N PHE A 138 -4.69 7.03 -3.41
CA PHE A 138 -4.31 7.41 -4.77
C PHE A 138 -5.07 6.62 -5.85
N HIS A 139 -6.26 6.09 -5.53
CA HIS A 139 -7.20 5.51 -6.49
C HIS A 139 -6.65 4.33 -7.32
N VAL A 140 -5.72 3.55 -6.77
CA VAL A 140 -5.27 2.27 -7.36
C VAL A 140 -6.22 1.13 -6.98
N VAL A 141 -6.87 1.23 -5.82
CA VAL A 141 -7.85 0.24 -5.34
C VAL A 141 -9.14 0.90 -4.88
N HIS A 142 -10.22 0.11 -4.90
CA HIS A 142 -11.53 0.53 -4.44
C HIS A 142 -11.67 0.40 -2.90
N SER A 143 -12.59 1.17 -2.31
CA SER A 143 -12.89 1.15 -0.87
C SER A 143 -13.30 -0.22 -0.34
N LEU A 144 -13.86 -1.08 -1.20
CA LEU A 144 -14.28 -2.45 -0.89
C LEU A 144 -13.13 -3.27 -0.26
N LEU A 145 -11.92 -3.22 -0.82
CA LEU A 145 -10.77 -3.94 -0.26
C LEU A 145 -10.45 -3.48 1.16
N ILE A 146 -10.54 -2.18 1.41
CA ILE A 146 -10.25 -1.58 2.71
C ILE A 146 -11.30 -2.02 3.74
N PHE A 147 -12.58 -2.03 3.37
CA PHE A 147 -13.65 -2.55 4.23
C PHE A 147 -13.47 -4.04 4.54
N ASP A 148 -13.08 -4.86 3.57
CA ASP A 148 -12.85 -6.28 3.79
C ASP A 148 -11.67 -6.54 4.74
N ILE A 149 -10.59 -5.77 4.61
CA ILE A 149 -9.47 -5.81 5.56
C ILE A 149 -9.93 -5.38 6.96
N LEU A 150 -10.67 -4.26 7.08
CA LEU A 150 -11.19 -3.80 8.35
C LEU A 150 -12.12 -4.82 9.02
N LYS A 151 -13.00 -5.47 8.26
CA LYS A 151 -13.88 -6.55 8.76
C LYS A 151 -13.07 -7.75 9.26
N LYS A 152 -12.02 -8.17 8.52
CA LYS A 152 -11.12 -9.25 8.95
C LYS A 152 -10.42 -8.89 10.28
N LEU A 153 -9.91 -7.66 10.41
CA LEU A 153 -9.26 -7.18 11.63
C LEU A 153 -10.25 -7.11 12.81
N VAL A 154 -11.47 -6.59 12.58
CA VAL A 154 -12.54 -6.55 13.59
C VAL A 154 -12.97 -7.94 14.02
N SER A 155 -12.99 -8.91 13.10
CA SER A 155 -13.32 -10.30 13.43
C SER A 155 -12.29 -10.94 14.37
N ALA A 156 -10.99 -10.71 14.14
CA ALA A 156 -9.91 -11.20 15.00
C ALA A 156 -9.86 -10.48 16.36
N PHE A 157 -9.93 -9.15 16.36
CA PHE A 157 -10.07 -8.32 17.56
C PHE A 157 -9.00 -8.53 18.64
N THR A 158 -7.72 -8.75 18.28
CA THR A 158 -6.64 -8.71 19.27
C THR A 158 -6.07 -7.29 19.40
N GLU A 159 -5.15 -7.10 20.37
CA GLU A 159 -4.45 -5.83 20.57
C GLU A 159 -3.75 -5.33 19.28
N LYS A 160 -3.13 -6.25 18.54
CA LYS A 160 -2.47 -5.97 17.26
C LYS A 160 -3.47 -5.50 16.21
N GLU A 161 -4.60 -6.19 16.04
CA GLU A 161 -5.59 -5.77 15.05
C GLU A 161 -6.28 -4.46 15.40
N ILE A 162 -6.50 -4.16 16.68
CA ILE A 162 -7.07 -2.87 17.11
C ILE A 162 -6.13 -1.71 16.72
N GLU A 163 -4.82 -1.90 16.87
CA GLU A 163 -3.82 -0.91 16.44
C GLU A 163 -3.81 -0.73 14.93
N LEU A 164 -3.88 -1.82 14.15
CA LEU A 164 -3.99 -1.77 12.70
C LEU A 164 -5.28 -1.10 12.23
N ILE A 165 -6.42 -1.35 12.89
CA ILE A 165 -7.70 -0.69 12.61
C ILE A 165 -7.57 0.82 12.84
N LEU A 166 -7.03 1.23 13.99
CA LEU A 166 -6.81 2.63 14.32
C LEU A 166 -5.91 3.31 13.29
N PHE A 167 -4.80 2.67 12.94
CA PHE A 167 -3.87 3.16 11.94
C PHE A 167 -4.54 3.34 10.57
N LEU A 168 -5.30 2.34 10.10
CA LEU A 168 -5.98 2.39 8.82
C LEU A 168 -7.07 3.47 8.83
N LEU A 169 -7.96 3.49 9.82
CA LEU A 169 -9.02 4.50 9.95
C LEU A 169 -8.47 5.93 10.02
N LYS A 170 -7.32 6.14 10.65
CA LYS A 170 -6.66 7.44 10.67
C LYS A 170 -6.20 7.88 9.27
N ASN A 171 -5.72 6.97 8.44
CA ASN A 171 -5.21 7.30 7.10
C ASN A 171 -6.29 7.38 6.02
N VAL A 172 -7.38 6.62 6.15
CA VAL A 172 -8.38 6.48 5.07
C VAL A 172 -9.83 6.64 5.52
N GLY A 173 -10.11 6.77 6.82
CA GLY A 173 -11.48 6.73 7.36
C GLY A 173 -12.41 7.79 6.79
N PHE A 174 -11.94 9.02 6.58
CA PHE A 174 -12.75 10.08 5.98
C PHE A 174 -13.06 9.84 4.51
N ALA A 175 -12.08 9.32 3.76
CA ALA A 175 -12.30 8.91 2.38
C ALA A 175 -13.31 7.76 2.33
N LEU A 176 -13.19 6.73 3.20
CA LEU A 176 -14.16 5.64 3.29
C LEU A 176 -15.57 6.13 3.59
N ARG A 177 -15.73 7.09 4.51
CA ARG A 177 -17.04 7.68 4.81
C ARG A 177 -17.65 8.37 3.59
N LYS A 178 -16.83 9.11 2.84
CA LYS A 178 -17.27 9.84 1.65
C LYS A 178 -17.72 8.87 0.57
N ASP A 179 -17.00 7.77 0.40
CA ASP A 179 -17.24 6.78 -0.63
C ASP A 179 -18.41 5.84 -0.27
N ASP A 180 -18.49 5.39 0.99
CA ASP A 180 -19.57 4.53 1.49
C ASP A 180 -19.83 4.71 3.00
N ALA A 181 -20.74 5.64 3.33
CA ALA A 181 -21.15 5.90 4.71
C ALA A 181 -21.94 4.73 5.33
N LEU A 182 -22.62 3.90 4.52
CA LEU A 182 -23.41 2.78 5.01
C LEU A 182 -22.51 1.62 5.43
N ALA A 183 -21.55 1.22 4.59
CA ALA A 183 -20.56 0.20 4.92
C ALA A 183 -19.74 0.60 6.17
N LEU A 184 -19.41 1.89 6.32
CA LEU A 184 -18.76 2.38 7.55
C LEU A 184 -19.67 2.21 8.77
N LYS A 185 -20.97 2.52 8.67
CA LYS A 185 -21.92 2.33 9.78
C LYS A 185 -22.06 0.85 10.16
N GLU A 186 -22.07 -0.05 9.19
CA GLU A 186 -22.09 -1.50 9.41
C GLU A 186 -20.84 -1.97 10.14
N LEU A 187 -19.66 -1.58 9.67
CA LEU A 187 -18.37 -1.90 10.31
C LEU A 187 -18.34 -1.44 11.77
N ILE A 188 -18.84 -0.22 12.05
CA ILE A 188 -18.91 0.31 13.42
C ILE A 188 -19.82 -0.55 14.30
N THR A 189 -20.96 -0.98 13.76
CA THR A 189 -21.90 -1.83 14.48
C THR A 189 -21.27 -3.20 14.79
N GLU A 190 -20.53 -3.77 13.84
CA GLU A 190 -19.80 -5.02 14.02
C GLU A 190 -18.70 -4.90 15.08
N ALA A 191 -17.89 -3.82 15.02
CA ALA A 191 -16.85 -3.55 16.00
C ALA A 191 -17.40 -3.35 17.42
N GLN A 192 -18.54 -2.66 17.56
CA GLN A 192 -19.21 -2.50 18.86
C GLN A 192 -19.72 -3.83 19.42
N LYS A 193 -20.34 -4.67 18.58
CA LYS A 193 -20.77 -6.02 18.99
C LYS A 193 -19.57 -6.85 19.47
N LYS A 194 -18.48 -6.85 18.71
CA LYS A 194 -17.26 -7.57 19.06
C LYS A 194 -16.66 -7.07 20.37
N ALA A 195 -16.54 -5.76 20.55
CA ALA A 195 -16.05 -5.13 21.78
C ALA A 195 -16.89 -5.51 23.02
N ASN A 196 -18.21 -5.56 22.88
CA ASN A 196 -19.11 -5.94 23.98
C ASN A 196 -19.00 -7.42 24.35
N SER A 197 -18.74 -8.29 23.38
CA SER A 197 -18.53 -9.73 23.59
C SER A 197 -17.12 -10.10 24.04
N ALA A 198 -16.15 -9.18 23.94
CA ALA A 198 -14.77 -9.42 24.32
C ALA A 198 -14.61 -9.56 25.85
N GLU A 199 -13.54 -10.23 26.27
CA GLU A 199 -13.18 -10.34 27.67
C GLU A 199 -13.05 -8.96 28.33
N LYS A 200 -13.49 -8.86 29.59
CA LYS A 200 -13.48 -7.59 30.33
C LYS A 200 -12.10 -6.92 30.32
N LYS A 201 -11.02 -7.69 30.46
CA LYS A 201 -9.64 -7.18 30.43
C LYS A 201 -9.31 -6.45 29.12
N LEU A 202 -9.71 -7.00 27.98
CA LEU A 202 -9.47 -6.39 26.66
C LEU A 202 -10.42 -5.21 26.42
N ARG A 203 -11.70 -5.38 26.75
CA ARG A 203 -12.74 -4.36 26.56
C ARG A 203 -12.43 -3.07 27.32
N ASP A 204 -11.89 -3.18 28.53
CA ASP A 204 -11.62 -2.03 29.39
C ASP A 204 -10.29 -1.32 29.01
N GLN A 205 -9.57 -1.79 27.97
CA GLN A 205 -8.34 -1.15 27.50
C GLN A 205 -8.63 0.18 26.79
N THR A 206 -7.77 1.17 27.04
CA THR A 206 -7.82 2.50 26.42
C THR A 206 -7.83 2.43 24.89
N ARG A 207 -7.12 1.46 24.28
CA ARG A 207 -7.05 1.30 22.82
C ARG A 207 -8.40 0.94 22.18
N VAL A 208 -9.20 0.08 22.83
CA VAL A 208 -10.55 -0.29 22.35
C VAL A 208 -11.46 0.92 22.41
N ARG A 209 -11.43 1.65 23.53
CA ARG A 209 -12.19 2.88 23.68
C ARG A 209 -11.82 3.91 22.62
N PHE A 210 -10.52 4.11 22.40
CA PHE A 210 -10.01 5.05 21.41
C PHE A 210 -10.40 4.66 19.97
N MET A 211 -10.38 3.37 19.64
CA MET A 211 -10.87 2.85 18.37
C MET A 211 -12.35 3.16 18.15
N LEU A 212 -13.19 2.88 19.14
CA LEU A 212 -14.63 3.17 19.05
C LEU A 212 -14.91 4.68 18.99
N GLU A 213 -14.18 5.50 19.73
CA GLU A 213 -14.27 6.96 19.65
C GLU A 213 -13.88 7.48 18.26
N THR A 214 -12.81 6.97 17.67
CA THR A 214 -12.36 7.31 16.31
C THR A 214 -13.41 6.93 15.27
N MET A 215 -13.96 5.72 15.37
CA MET A 215 -15.06 5.24 14.53
C MET A 215 -16.30 6.14 14.60
N LEU A 216 -16.68 6.56 15.81
CA LEU A 216 -17.81 7.47 16.01
C LEU A 216 -17.53 8.88 15.49
N ALA A 217 -16.31 9.38 15.67
CA ALA A 217 -15.86 10.65 15.10
C ALA A 217 -15.98 10.64 13.57
N LEU A 218 -15.52 9.55 12.93
CA LEU A 218 -15.69 9.35 11.49
C LEU A 218 -17.17 9.37 11.11
N ARG A 219 -18.02 8.54 11.74
CA ARG A 219 -19.47 8.51 11.45
C ARG A 219 -20.09 9.91 11.48
N ASN A 220 -19.75 10.69 12.50
CA ASN A 220 -20.27 12.03 12.76
C ASN A 220 -19.58 13.14 11.94
N ASN A 221 -18.61 12.81 11.08
CA ASN A 221 -17.82 13.75 10.30
C ASN A 221 -16.98 14.74 11.13
N ASP A 222 -16.49 14.33 12.29
CA ASP A 222 -15.81 15.19 13.26
C ASP A 222 -14.29 14.97 13.24
N MET A 223 -13.60 15.61 12.29
CA MET A 223 -12.14 15.47 12.06
C MET A 223 -11.29 15.86 13.27
N ARG A 224 -11.78 16.79 14.09
CA ARG A 224 -11.05 17.35 15.24
C ARG A 224 -10.84 16.32 16.36
N LYS A 225 -11.66 15.26 16.37
CA LYS A 225 -11.62 14.19 17.36
C LYS A 225 -10.72 13.02 16.97
N ILE A 226 -10.01 13.09 15.85
CA ILE A 226 -9.06 12.06 15.43
C ILE A 226 -7.62 12.56 15.68
N PRO A 227 -6.93 12.10 16.74
CA PRO A 227 -5.60 12.56 17.07
C PRO A 227 -4.56 12.40 15.95
N GLY A 228 -3.89 13.52 15.67
CA GLY A 228 -2.84 13.60 14.66
C GLY A 228 -3.32 13.30 13.25
N TYR A 229 -4.62 13.45 12.98
CA TYR A 229 -5.16 13.43 11.62
C TYR A 229 -4.75 14.72 10.90
N ASP A 230 -4.08 14.57 9.77
CA ASP A 230 -3.69 15.66 8.89
C ASP A 230 -3.96 15.24 7.43
N PRO A 231 -4.97 15.82 6.75
CA PRO A 231 -5.27 15.49 5.37
C PRO A 231 -4.34 16.18 4.36
N GLU A 232 -3.63 17.25 4.77
CA GLU A 232 -2.92 18.15 3.85
C GLU A 232 -1.88 17.42 2.98
N PRO A 233 -1.03 16.52 3.51
CA PRO A 233 -0.04 15.82 2.70
C PRO A 233 -0.67 14.95 1.60
N VAL A 234 -1.70 14.19 1.94
CA VAL A 234 -2.41 13.31 0.98
C VAL A 234 -3.12 14.15 -0.07
N GLU A 235 -3.78 15.24 0.32
CA GLU A 235 -4.49 16.13 -0.61
C GLU A 235 -3.54 16.84 -1.57
N LYS A 236 -2.39 17.28 -1.08
CA LYS A 236 -1.33 17.88 -1.90
C LYS A 236 -0.83 16.90 -2.95
N LEU A 237 -0.52 15.67 -2.54
CA LEU A 237 -0.06 14.62 -3.45
C LEU A 237 -1.15 14.15 -4.43
N ARG A 238 -2.43 14.12 -4.02
CA ARG A 238 -3.56 13.89 -4.95
C ARG A 238 -3.69 14.99 -6.00
N LYS A 239 -3.42 16.25 -5.66
CA LYS A 239 -3.39 17.34 -6.66
C LYS A 239 -2.27 17.10 -7.67
N LEU A 240 -1.07 16.74 -7.20
CA LEU A 240 0.05 16.39 -8.07
C LEU A 240 -0.26 15.19 -8.96
N GLN A 241 -0.87 14.13 -8.41
CA GLN A 241 -1.32 12.96 -9.18
C GLN A 241 -2.17 13.37 -10.39
N ARG A 242 -3.18 14.22 -10.19
CA ARG A 242 -4.06 14.68 -11.25
C ARG A 242 -3.35 15.45 -12.36
N THR A 243 -2.22 16.08 -12.07
CA THR A 243 -1.42 16.78 -13.10
C THR A 243 -0.51 15.84 -13.90
N LEU A 244 -0.24 14.63 -13.39
CA LEU A 244 0.69 13.68 -13.98
C LEU A 244 -0.02 12.50 -14.65
N VAL A 245 -1.26 12.21 -14.26
CA VAL A 245 -2.08 11.18 -14.90
C VAL A 245 -2.67 11.71 -16.20
N ARG A 246 -2.44 11.00 -17.31
CA ARG A 246 -3.04 11.33 -18.60
C ARG A 246 -4.51 10.96 -18.56
N THR A 247 -5.39 11.96 -18.66
CA THR A 247 -6.83 11.71 -18.80
C THR A 247 -7.04 10.98 -20.13
N SER A 248 -7.48 9.72 -20.07
CA SER A 248 -7.98 9.00 -21.24
C SER A 248 -9.37 9.48 -21.61
#